data_AF-A0A443RW48-F1
#
_entry.id   AF-A0A443RW48-F1
#
_cell.length_a   1.000
_cell.length_b   1.000
_cell.length_c   1.000
_cell.angle_alpha   90.00
_cell.angle_beta   90.00
_cell.angle_gamma   90.00
#
_symmetry.space_group_name_H-M   'P 1'
#
loop_
_entity.id
_entity.type
_entity.pdbx_description
1 polymer ?
#
loop_
_entity_poly.entity_id
_entity_poly.type
_entity_poly.pdbx_seq_one_letter_code
_entity_poly.pdbx_strand_id
1 'polypeptide(L)'
;FDEVLVLMNKLAEAAMHDTSKSKRLTLDQMEYTFPKVNWYRIFSRMFKKVNTELRRDEPAVVYNVHYFEQLGRILSSTNNRTIANYIALHVLSTLGTETIPLSLEIYRNKEHSTQEMEELCYLSTERLFTLALNHVYVRNYFSKELLQELKDFVKHLKASLTLTLQNNEWMDDETKLKAQLKVY
;
A
#
# COMPACT_ATOMS: atom_id res chain seq x y z
N PHE A 1 3.05 -27.01 -7.65
CA PHE A 1 3.19 -25.61 -8.04
C PHE A 1 1.88 -25.11 -8.65
N ASP A 2 1.29 -25.87 -9.56
CA ASP A 2 0.02 -25.57 -10.25
C ASP A 2 -1.15 -25.22 -9.32
N GLU A 3 -1.36 -25.94 -8.21
CA GLU A 3 -2.44 -25.61 -7.26
C GLU A 3 -2.27 -24.23 -6.60
N VAL A 4 -1.03 -23.83 -6.33
CA VAL A 4 -0.72 -22.51 -5.75
C VAL A 4 -1.00 -21.42 -6.79
N LEU A 5 -0.64 -21.67 -8.05
CA LEU A 5 -0.95 -20.75 -9.15
C LEU A 5 -2.47 -20.59 -9.36
N VAL A 6 -3.23 -21.68 -9.29
CA VAL A 6 -4.69 -21.64 -9.34
C VAL A 6 -5.26 -20.83 -8.17
N LEU A 7 -4.74 -21.01 -6.96
CA LEU A 7 -5.13 -20.20 -5.80
C LEU A 7 -4.80 -18.71 -6.01
N MET A 8 -3.62 -18.39 -6.53
CA MET A 8 -3.22 -17.02 -6.84
C MET A 8 -4.17 -16.36 -7.84
N ASN A 9 -4.55 -17.06 -8.92
CA ASN A 9 -5.50 -16.54 -9.90
C ASN A 9 -6.87 -16.26 -9.27
N LYS A 10 -7.40 -17.18 -8.46
CA LYS A 10 -8.68 -16.95 -7.75
C LYS A 10 -8.64 -15.73 -6.84
N LEU A 11 -7.53 -15.52 -6.11
CA LEU A 11 -7.35 -14.36 -5.25
C LEU A 11 -7.24 -13.05 -6.07
N ALA A 12 -6.54 -13.09 -7.21
CA ALA A 12 -6.41 -11.96 -8.11
C ALA A 12 -7.77 -11.57 -8.72
N GLU A 13 -8.52 -12.53 -9.25
CA GLU A 13 -9.87 -12.31 -9.80
C GLU A 13 -10.81 -11.69 -8.75
N ALA A 14 -10.79 -12.19 -7.52
CA ALA A 14 -11.58 -11.63 -6.42
C ALA A 14 -11.19 -10.19 -6.07
N ALA A 15 -9.91 -9.82 -6.23
CA ALA A 15 -9.40 -8.49 -5.93
C ALA A 15 -9.70 -7.47 -7.04
N MET A 16 -9.77 -7.91 -8.31
CA MET A 16 -10.06 -7.05 -9.46
C MET A 16 -11.47 -6.45 -9.44
N HIS A 17 -12.41 -7.10 -8.75
CA HIS A 17 -13.76 -6.57 -8.59
C HIS A 17 -13.77 -5.50 -7.48
N ASP A 18 -13.34 -4.29 -7.83
CA ASP A 18 -13.39 -3.13 -6.94
C ASP A 18 -14.83 -2.63 -6.79
N THR A 19 -15.33 -2.61 -5.55
CA THR A 19 -16.65 -2.06 -5.24
C THR A 19 -16.60 -0.58 -4.89
N SER A 20 -15.42 0.07 -4.89
CA SER A 20 -15.11 1.48 -4.59
C SER A 20 -15.62 2.04 -3.25
N LYS A 21 -16.42 1.26 -2.51
CA LYS A 21 -17.04 1.64 -1.25
C LYS A 21 -16.33 0.95 -0.11
N SER A 22 -15.47 1.71 0.57
CA SER A 22 -14.93 1.29 1.85
C SER A 22 -16.05 1.16 2.89
N LYS A 23 -15.98 0.13 3.72
CA LYS A 23 -16.90 -0.10 4.83
C LYS A 23 -16.15 0.05 6.14
N ARG A 24 -16.66 0.90 7.03
CA ARG A 24 -16.17 0.98 8.42
C ARG A 24 -16.91 -0.06 9.25
N LEU A 25 -16.17 -0.91 9.93
CA LEU A 25 -16.66 -1.97 10.82
C LEU A 25 -15.88 -1.91 12.13
N THR A 26 -16.41 -2.42 13.23
CA THR A 26 -15.57 -2.81 14.37
C THR A 26 -14.88 -4.15 14.11
N LEU A 27 -13.83 -4.50 14.85
CA LEU A 27 -13.22 -5.84 14.77
C LEU A 27 -14.23 -6.97 15.03
N ASP A 28 -15.17 -6.75 15.95
CA ASP A 28 -16.24 -7.72 16.23
C ASP A 28 -17.21 -7.86 15.04
N GLN A 29 -17.61 -6.75 14.43
CA GLN A 29 -18.43 -6.77 13.21
C GLN A 29 -17.69 -7.39 12.02
N MET A 30 -16.37 -7.19 11.93
CA MET A 30 -15.53 -7.79 10.90
C MET A 30 -15.47 -9.31 11.05
N GLU A 31 -15.32 -9.82 12.28
CA GLU A 31 -15.36 -11.25 12.58
C GLU A 31 -16.72 -11.87 12.20
N TYR A 32 -17.83 -11.20 12.50
CA TYR A 32 -19.16 -11.64 12.10
C TYR A 32 -19.36 -11.61 10.58
N THR A 33 -18.90 -10.55 9.91
CA THR A 33 -19.08 -10.36 8.45
C THR A 33 -18.21 -11.34 7.63
N PHE A 34 -16.99 -11.63 8.10
CA PHE A 34 -16.02 -12.46 7.39
C PHE A 34 -15.50 -13.60 8.29
N PRO A 35 -16.35 -14.59 8.65
CA PRO A 35 -16.09 -15.52 9.76
C PRO A 35 -15.03 -16.59 9.47
N LYS A 36 -14.53 -16.69 8.23
CA LYS A 36 -13.57 -17.74 7.84
C LYS A 36 -12.15 -17.47 8.32
N VAL A 37 -11.87 -16.26 8.75
CA VAL A 37 -10.58 -15.87 9.31
C VAL A 37 -10.84 -15.26 10.68
N ASN A 38 -10.03 -15.65 11.65
CA ASN A 38 -10.09 -15.06 12.98
C ASN A 38 -9.26 -13.76 13.01
N TRP A 39 -9.89 -12.67 12.59
CA TRP A 39 -9.27 -11.36 12.40
C TRP A 39 -8.78 -10.79 13.73
N TYR A 40 -9.61 -10.86 14.77
CA TYR A 40 -9.25 -10.35 16.09
C TYR A 40 -7.98 -11.02 16.62
N ARG A 41 -7.86 -12.35 16.50
CA ARG A 41 -6.66 -13.09 16.94
C ARG A 41 -5.42 -12.70 16.12
N ILE A 42 -5.56 -12.52 14.81
CA ILE A 42 -4.44 -12.13 13.94
C ILE A 42 -3.94 -10.74 14.34
N PHE A 43 -4.82 -9.75 14.38
CA PHE A 43 -4.45 -8.39 14.73
C PHE A 43 -3.92 -8.30 16.17
N SER A 44 -4.59 -8.91 17.15
CA SER A 44 -4.14 -8.89 18.55
C SER A 44 -2.73 -9.45 18.71
N ARG A 45 -2.38 -10.53 18.00
CA ARG A 45 -1.02 -11.08 18.03
C ARG A 45 0.02 -10.15 17.41
N MET A 46 -0.33 -9.42 16.36
CA MET A 46 0.58 -8.45 15.73
C MET A 46 0.80 -7.23 16.63
N PHE A 47 -0.27 -6.63 17.16
CA PHE A 47 -0.18 -5.44 18.00
C PHE A 47 0.44 -5.71 19.37
N LYS A 48 0.32 -6.94 19.90
CA LYS A 48 1.04 -7.35 21.10
C LYS A 48 2.56 -7.24 20.95
N LYS A 49 3.12 -7.37 19.73
CA LYS A 49 4.57 -7.21 19.50
C LYS A 49 5.07 -5.78 19.76
N VAL A 50 4.17 -4.81 19.73
CA VAL A 50 4.44 -3.40 20.04
C VAL A 50 3.76 -2.96 21.33
N ASN A 51 3.51 -3.91 22.26
CA ASN A 51 2.89 -3.69 23.57
C ASN A 51 1.54 -2.95 23.52
N THR A 52 0.75 -3.18 22.47
CA THR A 52 -0.58 -2.60 22.31
C THR A 52 -1.65 -3.69 22.39
N GLU A 53 -2.65 -3.49 23.25
CA GLU A 53 -3.81 -4.36 23.38
C GLU A 53 -4.97 -3.79 22.54
N LEU A 54 -5.55 -4.62 21.67
CA LEU A 54 -6.68 -4.23 20.84
C LEU A 54 -8.00 -4.59 21.52
N ARG A 55 -8.97 -3.67 21.46
CA ARG A 55 -10.34 -3.96 21.90
C ARG A 55 -11.16 -4.54 20.75
N ARG A 56 -12.29 -5.19 21.07
CA ARG A 56 -13.21 -5.75 20.05
C ARG A 56 -13.99 -4.68 19.28
N ASP A 57 -14.20 -3.53 19.90
CA ASP A 57 -14.88 -2.37 19.31
C ASP A 57 -13.95 -1.45 18.51
N GLU A 58 -12.67 -1.82 18.36
CA GLU A 58 -11.72 -1.05 17.54
C GLU A 58 -12.21 -0.94 16.09
N PRO A 59 -12.18 0.28 15.49
CA PRO A 59 -12.62 0.49 14.13
C PRO A 59 -11.60 -0.06 13.11
N ALA A 60 -12.11 -0.76 12.11
CA ALA A 60 -11.40 -1.25 10.94
C ALA A 60 -12.07 -0.72 9.66
N VAL A 61 -11.24 -0.27 8.70
CA VAL A 61 -11.71 0.15 7.38
C VAL A 61 -11.44 -0.97 6.38
N VAL A 62 -12.50 -1.54 5.84
CA VAL A 62 -12.44 -2.59 4.82
C VAL A 62 -12.65 -1.95 3.45
N TYR A 63 -11.59 -1.84 2.66
CA TYR A 63 -11.63 -1.17 1.36
C TYR A 63 -12.40 -1.94 0.29
N ASN A 64 -12.24 -3.27 0.23
CA ASN A 64 -12.92 -4.12 -0.74
C ASN A 64 -13.72 -5.21 -0.03
N VAL A 65 -14.97 -4.92 0.31
CA VAL A 65 -15.87 -5.88 1.01
C VAL A 65 -16.04 -7.17 0.20
N HIS A 66 -16.23 -7.04 -1.12
CA HIS A 66 -16.43 -8.19 -2.02
C HIS A 66 -15.25 -9.17 -1.96
N TYR A 67 -14.01 -8.66 -1.96
CA TYR A 67 -12.82 -9.49 -1.83
C TYR A 67 -12.85 -10.35 -0.57
N PHE A 68 -13.18 -9.76 0.60
CA PHE A 68 -13.21 -10.52 1.87
C PHE A 68 -14.33 -11.57 1.92
N GLU A 69 -15.46 -11.33 1.25
CA GLU A 69 -16.51 -12.35 1.08
C GLU A 69 -16.03 -13.52 0.20
N GLN A 70 -15.41 -13.23 -0.95
CA GLN A 70 -14.86 -14.25 -1.83
C GLN A 70 -13.70 -15.00 -1.18
N LEU A 71 -12.84 -14.30 -0.44
CA LEU A 71 -11.73 -14.89 0.31
C LEU A 71 -12.24 -16.01 1.22
N GLY A 72 -13.34 -15.79 1.96
CA GLY A 72 -13.93 -16.83 2.79
C GLY A 72 -14.33 -18.09 2.01
N ARG A 73 -14.89 -17.92 0.81
CA ARG A 73 -15.28 -19.04 -0.08
C ARG A 73 -14.05 -19.76 -0.65
N ILE A 74 -13.07 -18.99 -1.14
CA ILE A 74 -11.82 -19.52 -1.70
C ILE A 74 -11.10 -20.35 -0.64
N LEU A 75 -10.91 -19.81 0.57
CA LEU A 75 -10.27 -20.51 1.68
C LEU A 75 -11.02 -21.78 2.07
N SER A 76 -12.36 -21.74 2.08
CA SER A 76 -13.17 -22.92 2.42
C SER A 76 -13.07 -24.05 1.38
N SER A 77 -12.82 -23.69 0.11
CA SER A 77 -12.74 -24.64 -1.01
C SER A 77 -11.31 -25.12 -1.31
N THR A 78 -10.30 -24.59 -0.61
CA THR A 78 -8.89 -24.84 -0.90
C THR A 78 -8.24 -25.67 0.20
N ASN A 79 -7.41 -26.63 -0.17
CA ASN A 79 -6.71 -27.49 0.80
C ASN A 79 -5.75 -26.66 1.67
N ASN A 80 -5.73 -26.94 2.98
CA ASN A 80 -4.81 -26.31 3.95
C ASN A 80 -3.33 -26.40 3.51
N ARG A 81 -2.91 -27.50 2.87
CA ARG A 81 -1.55 -27.66 2.33
C ARG A 81 -1.28 -26.61 1.24
N THR A 82 -2.22 -26.38 0.33
CA THR A 82 -2.09 -25.40 -0.75
C THR A 82 -2.04 -23.98 -0.19
N ILE A 83 -2.89 -23.66 0.81
CA ILE A 83 -2.88 -22.37 1.51
C ILE A 83 -1.54 -22.15 2.23
N ALA A 84 -1.03 -23.15 2.96
CA ALA A 84 0.25 -23.06 3.64
C ALA A 84 1.42 -22.87 2.67
N ASN A 85 1.42 -23.59 1.54
CA ASN A 85 2.43 -23.44 0.50
C ASN A 85 2.39 -22.05 -0.14
N TYR A 86 1.19 -21.49 -0.37
CA TYR A 86 1.02 -20.14 -0.86
C TYR A 86 1.58 -19.09 0.11
N ILE A 87 1.27 -19.21 1.40
CA ILE A 87 1.82 -18.32 2.45
C ILE A 87 3.35 -18.45 2.52
N ALA A 88 3.88 -19.68 2.50
CA ALA A 88 5.32 -19.92 2.52
C ALA A 88 6.02 -19.31 1.31
N LEU A 89 5.43 -19.46 0.11
CA LEU A 89 5.95 -18.83 -1.11
C LEU A 89 5.94 -17.30 -1.00
N HIS A 90 4.90 -16.71 -0.42
CA HIS A 90 4.86 -15.27 -0.17
C HIS A 90 5.98 -14.83 0.78
N VAL A 91 6.17 -15.52 1.91
CA VAL A 91 7.26 -15.23 2.85
C VAL A 91 8.63 -15.35 2.16
N LEU A 92 8.84 -16.41 1.37
CA LEU A 92 10.07 -16.61 0.60
C LEU A 92 10.25 -15.53 -0.46
N SER A 93 9.18 -15.06 -1.11
CA SER A 93 9.28 -13.99 -2.11
C SER A 93 9.63 -12.65 -1.48
N THR A 94 9.14 -12.37 -0.27
CA THR A 94 9.37 -11.09 0.43
C THR A 94 10.72 -11.04 1.13
N LEU A 95 11.14 -12.15 1.75
CA LEU A 95 12.42 -12.23 2.45
C LEU A 95 13.54 -12.65 1.50
N GLY A 96 13.26 -13.58 0.59
CA GLY A 96 14.25 -14.17 -0.30
C GLY A 96 14.89 -13.18 -1.26
N THR A 97 14.16 -12.16 -1.72
CA THR A 97 14.73 -11.07 -2.54
C THR A 97 15.82 -10.28 -1.82
N GLU A 98 15.76 -10.23 -0.49
CA GLU A 98 16.72 -9.49 0.35
C GLU A 98 17.81 -10.39 0.94
N THR A 99 17.56 -11.71 1.08
CA THR A 99 18.43 -12.61 1.86
C THR A 99 18.99 -13.79 1.07
N ILE A 100 18.50 -14.07 -0.14
CA ILE A 100 18.93 -15.23 -0.93
C ILE A 100 19.58 -14.72 -2.22
N PRO A 101 20.91 -14.84 -2.39
CA PRO A 101 21.60 -14.56 -3.65
C PRO A 101 20.99 -15.29 -4.85
N LEU A 102 20.49 -16.51 -4.61
CA LEU A 102 19.77 -17.33 -5.59
C LEU A 102 18.49 -16.67 -6.13
N SER A 103 17.85 -15.74 -5.40
CA SER A 103 16.69 -14.99 -5.92
C SER A 103 17.10 -13.98 -7.00
N LEU A 104 18.31 -13.41 -6.90
CA LEU A 104 18.89 -12.55 -7.94
C LEU A 104 19.28 -13.38 -9.18
N GLU A 105 19.83 -14.59 -8.98
CA GLU A 105 20.09 -15.53 -10.07
C GLU A 105 18.81 -16.03 -10.75
N ILE A 106 17.80 -16.46 -9.99
CA ILE A 106 16.54 -17.02 -10.53
C ILE A 106 15.71 -15.95 -11.25
N TYR A 107 15.69 -14.70 -10.79
CA TYR A 107 14.92 -13.65 -11.48
C TYR A 107 15.52 -13.22 -12.81
N ARG A 108 16.84 -13.40 -13.03
CA ARG A 108 17.51 -12.73 -14.17
C ARG A 108 18.52 -13.55 -14.96
N ASN A 109 18.94 -14.75 -14.53
CA ASN A 109 19.89 -15.61 -15.27
C ASN A 109 21.07 -14.83 -15.89
N LYS A 110 21.65 -13.86 -15.17
CA LYS A 110 22.70 -13.00 -15.70
C LYS A 110 23.63 -12.56 -14.57
N GLU A 111 24.94 -12.64 -14.81
CA GLU A 111 25.91 -11.93 -13.98
C GLU A 111 25.59 -10.43 -14.03
N HIS A 112 25.36 -9.83 -12.88
CA HIS A 112 25.13 -8.39 -12.80
C HIS A 112 26.42 -7.64 -13.04
N SER A 113 26.37 -6.64 -13.92
CA SER A 113 27.47 -5.69 -14.03
C SER A 113 27.62 -4.91 -12.72
N THR A 114 28.81 -4.37 -12.46
CA THR A 114 29.05 -3.48 -11.30
C THR A 114 28.03 -2.34 -11.25
N GLN A 115 27.67 -1.77 -12.41
CA GLN A 115 26.69 -0.69 -12.50
C GLN A 115 25.28 -1.12 -12.08
N GLU A 116 24.83 -2.32 -12.49
CA GLU A 116 23.53 -2.86 -12.08
C GLU A 116 23.49 -3.10 -10.57
N MET A 117 24.61 -3.56 -9.98
CA MET A 117 24.72 -3.74 -8.53
C MET A 117 24.71 -2.41 -7.76
N GLU A 118 25.40 -1.39 -8.27
CA GLU A 118 25.37 -0.04 -7.69
C GLU A 118 23.96 0.54 -7.71
N GLU A 119 23.22 0.38 -8.81
CA GLU A 119 21.84 0.83 -8.92
C GLU A 119 20.92 0.10 -7.93
N LEU A 120 21.04 -1.24 -7.82
CA LEU A 120 20.28 -2.02 -6.84
C LEU A 120 20.56 -1.59 -5.40
N CYS A 121 21.83 -1.35 -5.06
CA CYS A 121 22.23 -0.84 -3.75
C CYS A 121 21.66 0.56 -3.49
N TYR A 122 21.71 1.45 -4.49
CA TYR A 122 21.11 2.78 -4.40
C TYR A 122 19.61 2.69 -4.13
N LEU A 123 18.86 1.95 -4.96
CA LEU A 123 17.41 1.81 -4.83
C LEU A 123 17.01 1.19 -3.48
N SER A 124 17.75 0.18 -3.02
CA SER A 124 17.51 -0.46 -1.72
C SER A 124 17.76 0.51 -0.56
N THR A 125 18.83 1.31 -0.64
CA THR A 125 19.15 2.34 0.36
C THR A 125 18.10 3.45 0.35
N GLU A 126 17.69 3.93 -0.82
CA GLU A 126 16.63 4.92 -0.99
C GLU A 126 15.31 4.44 -0.39
N ARG A 127 14.94 3.18 -0.63
CA ARG A 127 13.71 2.57 -0.09
C ARG A 127 13.75 2.43 1.44
N LEU A 128 14.88 2.03 2.02
CA LEU A 128 14.99 1.76 3.47
C LEU A 128 15.28 3.03 4.29
N PHE A 129 16.03 3.96 3.74
CA PHE A 129 16.56 5.14 4.43
C PHE A 129 16.11 6.45 3.77
N THR A 130 14.92 6.47 3.17
CA THR A 130 14.39 7.63 2.41
C THR A 130 14.54 8.94 3.18
N LEU A 131 14.17 8.98 4.46
CA LEU A 131 14.26 10.18 5.27
C LEU A 131 15.70 10.66 5.49
N ALA A 132 16.62 9.74 5.76
CA ALA A 132 18.03 10.07 5.98
C ALA A 132 18.69 10.57 4.69
N LEU A 133 18.42 9.90 3.56
CA LEU A 133 18.90 10.31 2.25
C LEU A 133 18.33 11.67 1.82
N ASN A 134 17.02 11.89 2.01
CA ASN A 134 16.40 13.18 1.76
C ASN A 134 17.02 14.30 2.60
N HIS A 135 17.33 14.03 3.87
CA HIS A 135 18.00 15.01 4.72
C HIS A 135 19.41 15.35 4.20
N VAL A 136 20.21 14.35 3.82
CA VAL A 136 21.53 14.55 3.21
C VAL A 136 21.41 15.33 1.90
N TYR A 137 20.45 14.98 1.06
CA TYR A 137 20.20 15.65 -0.22
C TYR A 137 19.83 17.12 -0.02
N VAL A 138 18.85 17.41 0.85
CA VAL A 138 18.43 18.78 1.16
C VAL A 138 19.60 19.60 1.71
N ARG A 139 20.38 19.03 2.64
CA ARG A 139 21.53 19.70 3.22
C ARG A 139 22.60 20.08 2.18
N ASN A 140 22.84 19.23 1.19
CA ASN A 140 23.96 19.39 0.26
C ASN A 140 23.57 20.10 -1.04
N TYR A 141 22.32 19.99 -1.48
CA TYR A 141 21.89 20.42 -2.82
C TYR A 141 20.70 21.39 -2.82
N PHE A 142 20.02 21.60 -1.69
CA PHE A 142 18.81 22.41 -1.63
C PHE A 142 19.04 23.72 -0.88
N SER A 143 19.20 24.82 -1.61
CA SER A 143 19.43 26.14 -1.03
C SER A 143 18.15 26.76 -0.47
N LYS A 144 18.30 27.78 0.40
CA LYS A 144 17.15 28.53 0.94
C LYS A 144 16.45 29.34 -0.16
N GLU A 145 17.22 29.80 -1.14
CA GLU A 145 16.75 30.55 -2.30
C GLU A 145 15.86 29.64 -3.17
N LEU A 146 16.31 28.42 -3.48
CA LEU A 146 15.53 27.43 -4.21
C LEU A 146 14.23 27.07 -3.46
N LEU A 147 14.30 26.94 -2.13
CA LEU A 147 13.11 26.71 -1.32
C LEU A 147 12.10 27.85 -1.44
N GLN A 148 12.58 29.10 -1.47
CA GLN A 148 11.72 30.27 -1.59
C GLN A 148 11.09 30.36 -2.98
N GLU A 149 11.87 30.15 -4.04
CA GLU A 149 11.36 30.09 -5.42
C GLU A 149 10.30 29.01 -5.59
N LEU A 150 10.51 27.81 -5.03
CA LEU A 150 9.53 26.73 -5.08
C LEU A 150 8.23 27.09 -4.33
N LYS A 151 8.34 27.73 -3.16
CA LYS A 151 7.16 28.20 -2.40
C LYS A 151 6.36 29.24 -3.19
N ASP A 152 7.05 30.17 -3.84
CA ASP A 152 6.41 31.20 -4.65
C ASP A 152 5.78 30.60 -5.91
N PHE A 153 6.43 29.63 -6.55
CA PHE A 153 5.84 28.87 -7.65
C PHE A 153 4.56 28.13 -7.23
N VAL A 154 4.57 27.40 -6.11
CA VAL A 154 3.38 26.71 -5.59
C VAL A 154 2.27 27.71 -5.24
N LYS A 155 2.62 28.88 -4.69
CA LYS A 155 1.67 29.96 -4.41
C LYS A 155 1.01 30.48 -5.69
N HIS A 156 1.79 30.72 -6.75
CA HIS A 156 1.25 31.13 -8.04
C HIS A 156 0.37 30.05 -8.67
N LEU A 157 0.76 28.77 -8.55
CA LEU A 157 -0.03 27.65 -9.04
C LEU A 157 -1.38 27.56 -8.32
N LYS A 158 -1.39 27.68 -6.98
CA LYS A 158 -2.62 27.72 -6.18
C LYS A 158 -3.51 28.90 -6.58
N ALA A 159 -2.93 30.10 -6.78
CA ALA A 159 -3.69 31.27 -7.21
C ALA A 159 -4.32 31.09 -8.60
N SER A 160 -3.56 30.54 -9.56
CA SER A 160 -4.07 30.24 -10.91
C SER A 160 -5.21 29.21 -10.89
N LEU A 161 -5.08 28.16 -10.07
CA LEU A 161 -6.13 27.17 -9.88
C LEU A 161 -7.39 27.81 -9.27
N THR A 162 -7.25 28.66 -8.25
CA THR A 162 -8.37 29.40 -7.66
C THR A 162 -9.09 30.25 -8.70
N LEU A 163 -8.38 30.98 -9.56
CA LEU A 163 -8.99 31.76 -10.65
C LEU A 163 -9.73 30.86 -11.65
N THR A 164 -9.15 29.70 -11.99
CA THR A 164 -9.78 28.71 -12.87
C THR A 164 -11.06 28.14 -12.25
N LEU A 165 -11.06 27.88 -10.94
CA LEU A 165 -12.23 27.44 -10.19
C LEU A 165 -13.31 28.52 -10.10
N GLN A 166 -12.94 29.80 -10.05
CA GLN A 166 -13.91 30.90 -10.05
C GLN A 166 -14.60 31.07 -11.41
N ASN A 167 -13.82 30.98 -12.49
CA ASN A 167 -14.26 31.38 -13.84
C ASN A 167 -14.88 30.25 -14.66
N ASN A 168 -14.84 28.99 -14.21
CA ASN A 168 -15.49 27.92 -14.98
C ASN A 168 -17.02 28.04 -14.93
N GLU A 169 -17.68 27.60 -16.00
CA GLU A 169 -19.14 27.69 -16.15
C GLU A 169 -19.87 26.41 -15.74
N TRP A 170 -19.14 25.32 -15.48
CA TRP A 170 -19.72 23.99 -15.26
C TRP A 170 -19.96 23.66 -13.78
N MET A 171 -19.32 24.37 -12.84
CA MET A 171 -19.59 24.23 -11.39
C MET A 171 -20.57 25.30 -10.90
N ASP A 172 -21.47 24.92 -10.01
CA ASP A 172 -22.26 25.87 -9.23
C ASP A 172 -21.42 26.59 -8.17
N ASP A 173 -21.92 27.73 -7.68
CA ASP A 173 -21.17 28.59 -6.75
C ASP A 173 -20.85 27.92 -5.41
N GLU A 174 -21.71 27.02 -4.91
CA GLU A 174 -21.47 26.28 -3.67
C GLU A 174 -20.29 25.30 -3.86
N THR A 175 -20.27 24.58 -4.98
CA THR A 175 -19.19 23.67 -5.36
C THR A 175 -17.88 24.43 -5.58
N LYS A 176 -17.91 25.60 -6.24
CA LYS A 176 -16.73 26.46 -6.42
C LYS A 176 -16.14 26.90 -5.08
N LEU A 177 -16.98 27.32 -4.13
CA LEU A 177 -16.54 27.71 -2.79
C LEU A 177 -15.86 26.54 -2.06
N LYS A 178 -16.48 25.35 -2.09
CA LYS A 178 -15.89 24.13 -1.49
C LYS A 178 -14.57 23.75 -2.15
N ALA A 179 -14.47 23.86 -3.46
CA ALA A 179 -13.25 23.56 -4.20
C ALA A 179 -12.11 24.52 -3.82
N GLN A 180 -12.37 25.82 -3.67
CA GLN A 180 -11.38 26.81 -3.26
C GLN A 180 -10.89 26.58 -1.83
N LEU A 181 -11.79 26.23 -0.90
CA LEU A 181 -11.41 25.88 0.47
C LEU A 181 -10.47 24.66 0.53
N LYS A 182 -10.55 23.75 -0.45
CA LYS A 182 -9.65 22.59 -0.56
C LYS A 182 -8.29 22.93 -1.17
N VAL A 183 -8.19 24.00 -1.96
CA VAL A 183 -6.91 24.45 -2.57
C VAL A 183 -6.03 25.15 -1.53
N TYR A 184 -6.65 25.82 -0.55
CA TYR A 184 -5.96 26.50 0.54
C TYR A 184 -5.22 25.50 1.43
#